data_AF-A0A958Q329-F1
#
_entry.id   AF-A0A958Q329-F1
#
_cell.length_a   1.000
_cell.length_b   1.000
_cell.length_c   1.000
_cell.angle_alpha   90.00
_cell.angle_beta   90.00
_cell.angle_gamma   90.00
#
_symmetry.space_group_name_H-M   'P 1'
#
loop_
_entity.id
_entity.type
_entity.pdbx_description
1 polymer ?
#
loop_
_entity_poly.entity_id
_entity_poly.type
_entity_poly.pdbx_seq_one_letter_code
_entity_poly.pdbx_strand_id
1 'polypeptide(L)'
;APTGIDDLRVIAVSRLMLNNIPHIKAYWVMLGMKTAQIAQQFGANDFDGTVTEEKIYHMAGSESPQSLTIDDIRRLIERAGRRPVERDTLYNEVSRIAEAMTRKNRAARLVNGEAQKPEASQSEAIH
;
A
#
# COMPACT_ATOMS: atom_id res chain seq x y z
N ALA A 1 -27.10 -0.90 -3.71
CA ALA A 1 -25.65 -1.13 -3.61
C ALA A 1 -25.37 -1.86 -2.30
N PRO A 2 -24.33 -2.71 -2.22
CA PRO A 2 -23.92 -3.32 -0.96
C PRO A 2 -23.59 -2.25 0.08
N THR A 3 -23.79 -2.58 1.36
CA THR A 3 -23.41 -1.70 2.48
C THR A 3 -21.97 -1.98 2.90
N GLY A 4 -21.34 -1.05 3.63
CA GLY A 4 -20.01 -1.31 4.21
C GLY A 4 -19.98 -2.52 5.16
N ILE A 5 -21.10 -2.87 5.79
CA ILE A 5 -21.21 -4.10 6.61
C ILE A 5 -21.16 -5.34 5.71
N ASP A 6 -21.77 -5.29 4.53
CA ASP A 6 -21.72 -6.40 3.58
C ASP A 6 -20.29 -6.59 3.06
N ASP A 7 -19.57 -5.50 2.77
CA ASP A 7 -18.16 -5.56 2.37
C ASP A 7 -17.29 -6.21 3.46
N LEU A 8 -17.44 -5.78 4.71
CA LEU A 8 -16.71 -6.36 5.85
C LEU A 8 -17.03 -7.84 6.06
N ARG A 9 -18.30 -8.23 5.89
CA ARG A 9 -18.73 -9.64 5.99
C ARG A 9 -18.08 -10.48 4.88
N VAL A 10 -18.05 -9.97 3.65
CA VAL A 10 -17.41 -10.66 2.52
C VAL A 10 -15.92 -10.84 2.77
N ILE A 11 -15.23 -9.83 3.29
CA ILE A 11 -13.80 -9.90 3.63
C ILE A 11 -13.55 -10.97 4.70
N ALA A 12 -14.35 -10.98 5.77
CA ALA A 12 -14.23 -11.97 6.85
C ALA A 12 -14.47 -13.41 6.37
N VAL A 13 -15.55 -13.63 5.62
CA VAL A 13 -15.83 -14.95 5.03
C VAL A 13 -14.70 -15.36 4.08
N SER A 14 -14.20 -14.44 3.25
CA SER A 14 -13.07 -14.71 2.35
C SER A 14 -11.83 -15.14 3.12
N ARG A 15 -11.50 -14.51 4.24
CA ARG A 15 -10.35 -14.91 5.08
C ARG A 15 -10.49 -16.33 5.63
N LEU A 16 -11.70 -16.73 6.01
CA LEU A 16 -11.96 -18.07 6.52
C LEU A 16 -11.94 -19.13 5.41
N MET A 17 -12.46 -18.81 4.23
CA MET A 17 -12.58 -19.74 3.12
C MET A 17 -11.29 -19.88 2.30
N LEU A 18 -10.57 -18.77 2.10
CA LEU A 18 -9.36 -18.70 1.27
C LEU A 18 -8.09 -18.82 2.11
N ASN A 19 -7.98 -19.90 2.87
CA ASN A 19 -6.84 -20.14 3.76
C ASN A 19 -5.49 -20.32 3.02
N ASN A 20 -5.52 -20.55 1.71
CA ASN A 20 -4.38 -20.67 0.82
C ASN A 20 -4.01 -19.35 0.10
N ILE A 21 -4.78 -18.28 0.29
CA ILE A 21 -4.49 -16.95 -0.25
C ILE A 21 -3.90 -16.08 0.87
N PRO A 22 -2.59 -15.77 0.83
CA PRO A 22 -1.93 -15.07 1.94
C PRO A 22 -2.44 -13.64 2.13
N HIS A 23 -2.81 -12.96 1.04
CA HIS A 23 -3.13 -11.53 1.04
C HIS A 23 -4.57 -11.28 0.60
N ILE A 24 -5.33 -10.58 1.44
CA ILE A 24 -6.67 -10.08 1.13
C ILE A 24 -6.61 -8.55 1.16
N LYS A 25 -7.00 -7.96 0.03
CA LYS A 25 -6.89 -6.53 -0.24
C LYS A 25 -8.10 -5.75 0.26
N ALA A 26 -7.82 -4.67 0.97
CA ALA A 26 -8.74 -3.58 1.24
C ALA A 26 -8.40 -2.40 0.31
N TYR A 27 -9.02 -2.38 -0.87
CA TYR A 27 -8.80 -1.32 -1.86
C TYR A 27 -9.63 -0.08 -1.48
N TRP A 28 -8.98 0.92 -0.88
CA TRP A 28 -9.68 2.03 -0.22
C TRP A 28 -10.41 2.96 -1.19
N VAL A 29 -9.98 3.01 -2.46
CA VAL A 29 -10.64 3.82 -3.50
C VAL A 29 -12.07 3.31 -3.76
N MET A 30 -12.31 1.99 -3.62
CA MET A 30 -13.65 1.40 -3.76
C MET A 30 -14.39 1.30 -2.42
N LEU A 31 -13.72 0.85 -1.36
CA LEU A 31 -14.35 0.64 -0.05
C LEU A 31 -14.63 1.94 0.73
N GLY A 32 -13.92 3.00 0.39
CA GLY A 32 -13.78 4.19 1.22
C GLY A 32 -12.79 3.96 2.38
N MET A 33 -12.13 5.04 2.82
CA MET A 33 -11.05 4.97 3.82
C MET A 33 -11.48 4.32 5.14
N LYS A 34 -12.67 4.68 5.65
CA LYS A 34 -13.16 4.17 6.94
C LYS A 34 -13.40 2.67 6.90
N THR A 35 -14.06 2.20 5.84
CA THR A 35 -14.33 0.76 5.65
C THR A 35 -13.04 0.00 5.44
N ALA A 36 -12.13 0.49 4.60
CA ALA A 36 -10.82 -0.13 4.37
C ALA A 36 -9.98 -0.21 5.66
N GLN A 37 -10.03 0.82 6.51
CA GLN A 37 -9.37 0.82 7.79
C GLN A 37 -9.93 -0.28 8.71
N ILE A 38 -11.26 -0.36 8.82
CA ILE A 38 -11.93 -1.39 9.65
C ILE A 38 -11.72 -2.79 9.09
N ALA A 39 -11.66 -2.95 7.76
CA ALA A 39 -11.47 -4.24 7.09
C ALA A 39 -10.21 -5.00 7.54
N GLN A 40 -9.19 -4.29 8.03
CA GLN A 40 -7.99 -4.89 8.61
C GLN A 40 -8.27 -5.76 9.86
N GLN A 41 -9.38 -5.49 10.56
CA GLN A 41 -9.87 -6.28 11.68
C GLN A 41 -10.74 -7.46 11.23
N PHE A 42 -11.19 -7.45 9.98
CA PHE A 42 -12.04 -8.48 9.38
C PHE A 42 -11.24 -9.42 8.46
N GLY A 43 -9.91 -9.37 8.48
CA GLY A 43 -9.04 -10.33 7.79
C GLY A 43 -8.40 -9.81 6.51
N ALA A 44 -8.69 -8.57 6.09
CA ALA A 44 -7.82 -7.89 5.14
C ALA A 44 -6.46 -7.64 5.78
N ASN A 45 -5.40 -7.80 5.01
CA ASN A 45 -4.04 -7.50 5.44
C ASN A 45 -3.28 -6.67 4.42
N ASP A 46 -3.87 -6.31 3.28
CA ASP A 46 -3.23 -5.47 2.25
C ASP A 46 -4.03 -4.18 2.07
N PHE A 47 -3.51 -3.05 2.55
CA PHE A 47 -4.14 -1.74 2.37
C PHE A 47 -3.60 -1.09 1.09
N ASP A 48 -4.46 -0.91 0.10
CA ASP A 48 -4.05 -0.55 -1.26
C ASP A 48 -4.92 0.57 -1.85
N GLY A 49 -4.35 1.35 -2.76
CA GLY A 49 -4.98 2.44 -3.49
C GLY A 49 -3.97 3.43 -4.07
N THR A 50 -4.42 4.58 -4.53
CA THR A 50 -3.54 5.59 -5.12
C THR A 50 -2.68 6.24 -4.03
N VAL A 51 -1.38 6.01 -4.09
CA VAL A 51 -0.39 6.61 -3.20
C VAL A 51 0.25 7.83 -3.86
N THR A 52 0.55 8.86 -3.09
CA THR A 52 1.35 10.01 -3.56
C THR A 52 2.62 10.14 -2.73
N GLU A 53 3.78 10.21 -3.40
CA GLU A 53 5.02 10.67 -2.79
C GLU A 53 4.91 12.18 -2.57
N GLU A 54 4.80 12.62 -1.31
CA GLU A 54 4.78 14.04 -0.95
C GLU A 54 6.10 14.71 -1.38
N LYS A 55 6.13 15.26 -2.60
CA LYS A 55 7.07 16.31 -2.99
C LYS A 55 6.24 17.52 -3.36
N ILE A 56 5.86 18.26 -2.32
CA ILE A 56 5.32 19.63 -2.34
C ILE A 56 4.33 19.85 -3.50
N TYR A 57 3.02 19.82 -3.28
CA TYR A 57 2.18 20.93 -3.79
C TYR A 57 0.77 20.96 -3.18
N HIS A 58 0.42 22.20 -2.89
CA HIS A 58 -0.85 22.77 -2.50
C HIS A 58 -2.02 22.50 -3.46
N MET A 59 -3.22 22.52 -2.86
CA MET A 59 -4.53 22.83 -3.45
C MET A 59 -5.09 21.85 -4.51
N ALA A 60 -5.94 20.94 -4.04
CA ALA A 60 -7.05 20.43 -4.85
C ALA A 60 -8.31 20.40 -3.99
N GLY A 61 -9.25 21.30 -4.30
CA GLY A 61 -10.54 21.44 -3.61
C GLY A 61 -11.54 20.34 -4.00
N SER A 62 -11.19 19.06 -3.86
CA SER A 62 -12.15 17.96 -3.91
C SER A 62 -12.56 17.55 -2.50
N GLU A 63 -13.85 17.32 -2.28
CA GLU A 63 -14.42 16.90 -0.98
C GLU A 63 -13.95 15.50 -0.52
N SER A 64 -13.23 14.76 -1.37
CA SER A 64 -12.60 13.48 -1.03
C SER A 64 -11.17 13.44 -1.59
N PRO A 65 -10.18 12.95 -0.81
CA PRO A 65 -8.81 12.84 -1.27
C PRO A 65 -8.69 11.82 -2.41
N GLN A 66 -8.10 12.23 -3.54
CA GLN A 66 -7.87 11.36 -4.71
C GLN A 66 -6.65 10.44 -4.55
N SER A 67 -5.80 10.73 -3.56
CA SER A 67 -4.64 9.93 -3.19
C SER A 67 -4.38 10.07 -1.69
N LEU A 68 -3.67 9.11 -1.12
CA LEU A 68 -3.17 9.18 0.25
C LEU A 68 -1.65 9.22 0.23
N THR A 69 -1.06 9.97 1.16
CA THR A 69 0.38 9.90 1.38
C THR A 69 0.73 8.57 2.04
N ILE A 70 1.99 8.15 1.91
CA ILE A 70 2.50 6.97 2.64
C ILE A 70 2.26 7.13 4.14
N ASP A 71 2.48 8.32 4.69
CA ASP A 71 2.31 8.60 6.11
C ASP A 71 0.83 8.55 6.54
N ASP A 72 -0.11 8.93 5.68
CA ASP A 72 -1.54 8.75 5.95
C ASP A 72 -1.90 7.27 6.08
N ILE A 73 -1.42 6.45 5.13
CA ILE A 73 -1.69 5.02 5.13
C ILE A 73 -1.07 4.37 6.37
N ARG A 74 0.18 4.71 6.71
CA ARG A 74 0.84 4.25 7.95
C ARG A 74 -0.01 4.57 9.18
N ARG A 75 -0.45 5.82 9.32
CA ARG A 75 -1.31 6.24 10.43
C ARG A 75 -2.64 5.49 10.48
N LEU A 76 -3.26 5.21 9.33
CA LEU A 76 -4.52 4.46 9.25
C LEU A 76 -4.34 3.02 9.73
N ILE A 77 -3.27 2.35 9.31
CA ILE A 77 -2.93 0.98 9.70
C ILE A 77 -2.57 0.91 11.20
N GLU A 78 -1.75 1.83 11.69
CA GLU A 78 -1.40 1.92 13.12
C GLU A 78 -2.62 2.15 14.00
N ARG A 79 -3.52 3.07 13.60
CA ARG A 79 -4.79 3.31 14.32
C ARG A 79 -5.75 2.13 14.26
N ALA A 80 -5.61 1.26 13.26
CA ALA A 80 -6.29 -0.01 13.21
C ALA A 80 -5.61 -1.09 14.08
N GLY A 81 -4.55 -0.77 14.83
CA GLY A 81 -3.84 -1.71 15.70
C GLY A 81 -2.93 -2.68 14.96
N ARG A 82 -2.48 -2.33 13.75
CA ARG A 82 -1.59 -3.15 12.91
C ARG A 82 -0.24 -2.45 12.72
N ARG A 83 0.78 -3.20 12.29
CA ARG A 83 2.11 -2.67 11.96
C ARG A 83 2.19 -2.44 10.45
N PRO A 84 2.35 -1.21 9.96
CA PRO A 84 2.45 -0.95 8.53
C PRO A 84 3.80 -1.43 7.98
N VAL A 85 3.73 -2.18 6.87
CA VAL A 85 4.90 -2.66 6.12
C VAL A 85 4.71 -2.33 4.65
N GLU A 86 5.57 -1.46 4.11
CA GLU A 86 5.58 -1.16 2.68
C GLU A 86 6.05 -2.37 1.89
N ARG A 87 5.39 -2.65 0.76
CA ARG A 87 5.67 -3.83 -0.06
C ARG A 87 5.88 -3.51 -1.54
N ASP A 88 6.60 -4.40 -2.22
CA ASP A 88 6.66 -4.42 -3.68
C ASP A 88 5.46 -5.19 -4.29
N THR A 89 5.49 -5.41 -5.60
CA THR A 89 4.46 -6.18 -6.33
C THR A 89 4.43 -7.67 -5.97
N LEU A 90 5.53 -8.18 -5.43
CA LEU A 90 5.70 -9.57 -5.01
C LEU A 90 5.50 -9.76 -3.49
N TYR A 91 5.04 -8.72 -2.78
CA TYR A 91 4.81 -8.72 -1.33
C TYR A 91 6.09 -8.83 -0.49
N ASN A 92 7.26 -8.50 -1.06
CA ASN A 92 8.47 -8.35 -0.26
C ASN A 92 8.47 -7.01 0.47
N GLU A 93 8.98 -6.99 1.71
CA GLU A 93 9.16 -5.75 2.47
C GLU A 93 10.14 -4.82 1.78
N VAL A 94 9.71 -3.57 1.56
CA VAL A 94 10.53 -2.53 0.95
C VAL A 94 11.35 -1.83 2.04
N SER A 95 12.67 -2.00 1.99
CA SER A 95 13.60 -1.22 2.81
C SER A 95 14.04 0.03 2.05
N ARG A 96 13.47 1.19 2.41
CA ARG A 96 13.84 2.48 1.79
C ARG A 96 15.34 2.81 1.96
N ILE A 97 15.98 2.32 3.02
CA ILE A 97 17.42 2.46 3.23
C ILE A 97 18.18 1.62 2.19
N ALA A 98 17.80 0.36 2.02
CA ALA A 98 18.41 -0.52 1.02
C ALA A 98 18.20 0.04 -0.39
N GLU A 99 16.99 0.53 -0.71
CA GLU A 99 16.71 1.16 -1.99
C GLU A 99 17.55 2.42 -2.23
N ALA A 100 17.66 3.30 -1.24
CA ALA A 100 18.48 4.51 -1.37
C ALA A 100 19.96 4.17 -1.62
N MET A 101 20.48 3.14 -0.93
CA MET A 101 21.84 2.64 -1.15
C MET A 101 22.00 2.02 -2.55
N THR A 102 21.04 1.20 -2.99
CA THR A 102 21.05 0.61 -4.34
C THR A 102 20.97 1.68 -5.43
N ARG A 103 20.10 2.69 -5.28
CA ARG A 103 20.00 3.83 -6.21
C ARG A 103 21.30 4.63 -6.24
N LYS A 104 21.92 4.90 -5.09
CA LYS A 104 23.21 5.61 -5.00
C LYS A 104 24.34 4.81 -5.65
N ASN A 105 24.40 3.50 -5.42
CA ASN A 105 25.38 2.61 -6.04
C ASN A 105 25.17 2.48 -7.55
N ARG A 106 23.92 2.43 -8.01
CA ARG A 106 23.58 2.43 -9.44
C ARG A 106 23.94 3.75 -10.11
N ALA A 107 23.67 4.89 -9.47
CA ALA A 107 24.10 6.19 -9.97
C ALA A 107 25.63 6.27 -10.08
N ALA A 108 26.36 5.77 -9.08
CA ALA A 108 27.82 5.67 -9.14
C ALA A 108 28.31 4.74 -10.26
N ARG A 109 27.65 3.61 -10.50
CA ARG A 109 28.00 2.67 -11.59
C ARG A 109 27.68 3.19 -12.98
N LEU A 110 26.58 3.94 -13.14
CA LEU A 110 26.25 4.61 -14.40
C LEU A 110 27.27 5.71 -14.74
N VAL A 111 27.76 6.44 -13.73
CA VAL A 111 28.90 7.36 -13.87
C VAL A 111 30.18 6.61 -14.29
N ASN A 112 30.33 5.35 -13.89
CA ASN A 112 31.49 4.50 -14.21
C ASN A 112 31.29 3.59 -15.44
N GLY A 113 30.17 3.68 -16.17
CA GLY A 113 29.93 2.94 -17.42
C GLY A 113 29.46 1.49 -17.31
N GLU A 114 29.01 1.02 -16.14
CA GLU A 114 28.52 -0.36 -15.96
C GLU A 114 26.97 -0.42 -16.04
N ALA A 115 26.42 -1.00 -17.12
CA ALA A 115 24.97 -1.12 -17.33
C ALA A 115 24.40 -2.45 -16.78
N GLN A 116 23.30 -2.38 -16.03
CA GLN A 116 22.58 -3.55 -15.50
C GLN A 116 21.08 -3.51 -15.86
N LYS A 117 20.50 -4.69 -16.12
CA LYS A 117 19.11 -4.90 -16.60
C LYS A 117 18.03 -4.29 -15.67
N PRO A 118 16.86 -3.90 -16.21
CA PRO A 118 15.79 -3.27 -15.43
C PRO A 118 15.05 -4.28 -14.54
N GLU A 119 14.83 -3.92 -13.26
CA GLU A 119 13.89 -4.58 -12.34
C GLU A 119 12.51 -3.91 -12.40
N ALA A 120 11.46 -4.68 -12.06
CA ALA A 120 10.06 -4.36 -12.28
C ALA A 120 9.56 -3.10 -11.53
N SER A 121 8.59 -2.42 -12.14
CA SER A 121 7.92 -1.21 -11.64
C SER A 121 7.36 -1.40 -10.22
N GLN A 122 7.69 -0.47 -9.34
CA GLN A 122 7.24 -0.42 -7.95
C GLN A 122 5.73 -0.11 -7.92
N SER A 123 4.91 -0.99 -7.34
CA SER A 123 3.54 -0.65 -6.94
C SER A 123 3.55 -0.38 -5.45
N GLU A 124 3.19 0.84 -5.05
CA GLU A 124 3.21 1.29 -3.67
C GLU A 124 1.94 0.85 -2.93
N ALA A 125 2.05 -0.18 -2.11
CA ALA A 125 0.98 -0.60 -1.22
C ALA A 125 1.56 -1.09 0.10
N ILE A 126 0.75 -1.07 1.16
CA ILE A 126 1.23 -1.27 2.53
C ILE A 126 0.39 -2.39 3.18
N HIS A 127 1.10 -3.39 3.70
CA HIS A 127 0.57 -4.54 4.42
C HIS A 127 0.51 -4.31 5.93
#